data_AF-A0A250IEE7-F1
#
_entry.id   AF-A0A250IEE7-F1
#
_cell.length_a   1.000
_cell.length_b   1.000
_cell.length_c   1.000
_cell.angle_alpha   90.00
_cell.angle_beta   90.00
_cell.angle_gamma   90.00
#
_symmetry.space_group_name_H-M   'P 1'
#
loop_
_entity.id
_entity.type
_entity.pdbx_description
1 polymer ?
#
loop_
_entity_poly.entity_id
_entity_poly.type
_entity_poly.pdbx_seq_one_letter_code
_entity_poly.pdbx_strand_id
1 'polypeptide(L)'
;MTSRMFRNLMLLGLFMGPGACTCMKSDEERLREYEQEIESLPEELKPIELTLYGLNYTDLYIDSFSVSGIGGANIPVSSPTAGSSGGVCCMPWYPGAALPIPIKVSWTRDNKRRCEKEVMITGPVPPNPENFAVHFFPDGHIEIELTEGYPELKLRLERFSATQRKESGNVVLDEQVARCKNVNQQ
;
A
#
# COMPACT_ATOMS: atom_id res chain seq x y z
N MET A 1 -55.53 -75.06 -9.09
CA MET A 1 -56.32 -73.82 -9.16
C MET A 1 -55.35 -72.64 -9.22
N THR A 2 -55.38 -71.89 -10.34
CA THR A 2 -55.04 -70.45 -10.53
C THR A 2 -53.69 -69.91 -10.01
N SER A 3 -52.94 -68.99 -10.63
CA SER A 3 -52.94 -68.22 -11.89
C SER A 3 -51.92 -67.07 -11.67
N ARG A 4 -51.11 -66.71 -12.68
CA ARG A 4 -50.57 -65.35 -13.02
C ARG A 4 -49.71 -64.58 -11.98
N MET A 5 -48.46 -64.22 -12.29
CA MET A 5 -47.97 -63.05 -13.09
C MET A 5 -48.27 -61.64 -12.54
N PHE A 6 -47.23 -60.79 -12.67
CA PHE A 6 -47.11 -59.30 -12.69
C PHE A 6 -46.43 -58.68 -11.44
N ARG A 7 -45.29 -57.95 -11.45
CA ARG A 7 -44.63 -56.88 -12.26
C ARG A 7 -44.72 -55.51 -11.52
N ASN A 8 -43.65 -54.71 -11.63
CA ASN A 8 -43.41 -53.32 -11.15
C ASN A 8 -42.70 -53.22 -9.78
N LEU A 9 -41.76 -52.31 -9.50
CA LEU A 9 -41.33 -51.04 -10.14
C LEU A 9 -39.91 -50.69 -9.65
N MET A 10 -39.12 -50.00 -10.48
CA MET A 10 -37.83 -49.38 -10.15
C MET A 10 -37.86 -48.48 -8.90
N LEU A 11 -36.71 -48.35 -8.22
CA LEU A 11 -36.15 -47.02 -7.94
C LEU A 11 -34.63 -47.07 -7.66
N LEU A 12 -33.88 -46.36 -8.50
CA LEU A 12 -32.51 -45.92 -8.28
C LEU A 12 -32.46 -44.99 -7.06
N GLY A 13 -31.46 -45.18 -6.20
CA GLY A 13 -31.01 -44.18 -5.24
C GLY A 13 -29.54 -43.83 -5.47
N LEU A 14 -29.28 -42.84 -6.33
CA LEU A 14 -28.01 -42.11 -6.34
C LEU A 14 -27.92 -41.31 -5.04
N PHE A 15 -26.98 -41.64 -4.16
CA PHE A 15 -26.54 -40.72 -3.12
C PHE A 15 -25.60 -39.69 -3.77
N MET A 16 -26.17 -38.55 -4.16
CA MET A 16 -25.39 -37.32 -4.35
C MET A 16 -24.95 -36.83 -2.97
N GLY A 17 -23.66 -36.91 -2.67
CA GLY A 17 -23.08 -36.20 -1.53
C GLY A 17 -23.16 -34.69 -1.76
N PRO A 18 -23.54 -33.89 -0.75
CA PRO A 18 -23.50 -32.44 -0.89
C PRO A 18 -22.03 -32.01 -1.06
N GLY A 19 -21.73 -31.42 -2.21
CA GLY A 19 -20.52 -30.64 -2.39
C GLY A 19 -20.48 -29.56 -1.32
N ALA A 20 -19.35 -29.44 -0.63
CA ALA A 20 -19.11 -28.36 0.30
C ALA A 20 -19.07 -27.05 -0.50
N CYS A 21 -20.21 -26.35 -0.57
CA CYS A 21 -20.22 -24.93 -0.85
C CYS A 21 -19.53 -24.26 0.35
N THR A 22 -18.28 -23.84 0.19
CA THR A 22 -17.71 -22.81 1.06
C THR A 22 -18.56 -21.56 0.86
N CYS A 23 -19.47 -21.30 1.80
CA CYS A 23 -20.09 -19.99 1.94
C CYS A 23 -18.94 -18.97 2.10
N MET A 24 -18.82 -18.03 1.17
CA MET A 24 -18.00 -16.84 1.41
C MET A 24 -18.58 -16.17 2.65
N LYS A 25 -17.81 -16.17 3.76
CA LYS A 25 -18.16 -15.44 4.98
C LYS A 25 -18.51 -14.00 4.60
N SER A 26 -19.54 -13.45 5.23
CA SER A 26 -19.89 -12.04 5.02
C SER A 26 -18.69 -11.16 5.41
N ASP A 27 -18.61 -9.95 4.85
CA ASP A 27 -17.50 -9.05 5.17
C ASP A 27 -17.49 -8.70 6.68
N GLU A 28 -18.65 -8.59 7.33
CA GLU A 28 -18.73 -8.40 8.78
C GLU A 28 -18.16 -9.57 9.58
N GLU A 29 -18.41 -10.81 9.15
CA GLU A 29 -17.89 -11.99 9.83
C GLU A 29 -16.37 -12.11 9.66
N ARG A 30 -15.85 -11.76 8.48
CA ARG A 30 -14.40 -11.70 8.20
C ARG A 30 -13.71 -10.63 9.04
N LEU A 31 -14.33 -9.45 9.20
CA LEU A 31 -13.79 -8.37 10.03
C LEU A 31 -13.72 -8.78 11.50
N ARG A 32 -14.75 -9.44 12.04
CA ARG A 32 -14.74 -9.93 13.43
C ARG A 32 -13.66 -10.99 13.67
N GLU A 33 -13.45 -11.90 12.72
CA GLU A 33 -12.38 -12.89 12.80
C GLU A 33 -11.00 -12.22 12.82
N TYR A 34 -10.79 -11.20 11.99
CA TYR A 34 -9.55 -10.42 11.97
C TYR A 34 -9.32 -9.62 13.26
N GLU A 35 -10.38 -9.01 13.82
CA GLU A 35 -10.31 -8.31 15.11
C GLU A 35 -9.93 -9.27 16.25
N GLN A 36 -10.53 -10.47 16.29
CA GLN A 36 -10.20 -11.49 17.26
C GLN A 36 -8.75 -11.99 17.12
N GLU A 37 -8.27 -12.14 15.88
CA GLU A 37 -6.88 -12.50 15.61
C GLU A 37 -5.93 -11.43 16.16
N ILE A 38 -6.16 -10.15 15.86
CA ILE A 38 -5.36 -9.03 16.39
C ILE A 38 -5.40 -8.98 17.92
N GLU A 39 -6.57 -9.14 18.53
CA GLU A 39 -6.71 -9.09 19.99
C GLU A 39 -5.94 -10.21 20.69
N SER A 40 -5.82 -11.37 20.04
CA SER A 40 -5.06 -12.52 20.54
C SER A 40 -3.54 -12.40 20.40
N LEU A 41 -3.04 -11.43 19.62
CA LEU A 41 -1.60 -11.24 19.44
C LEU A 41 -0.94 -10.74 20.73
N PRO A 42 0.32 -11.17 20.99
CA PRO A 42 1.17 -10.50 21.98
C PRO A 42 1.23 -9.00 21.70
N GLU A 43 1.31 -8.20 22.77
CA GLU A 43 1.30 -6.74 22.65
C GLU A 43 2.40 -6.22 21.71
N GLU A 44 3.56 -6.89 21.69
CA GLU A 44 4.70 -6.51 20.85
C GLU A 44 4.47 -6.77 19.35
N LEU A 45 3.45 -7.53 18.98
CA LEU A 45 3.11 -7.88 17.59
C LEU A 45 1.84 -7.20 17.10
N LYS A 46 1.13 -6.48 17.96
CA LYS A 46 -0.07 -5.75 17.56
C LYS A 46 0.29 -4.66 16.54
N PRO A 47 -0.58 -4.42 15.54
CA PRO A 47 -0.34 -3.36 14.57
C PRO A 47 -0.21 -2.01 15.26
N ILE A 48 0.76 -1.22 14.84
CA ILE A 48 0.97 0.15 15.28
C ILE A 48 0.71 1.13 14.15
N GLU A 49 0.38 2.37 14.49
CA GLU A 49 0.09 3.43 13.54
C GLU A 49 1.28 4.37 13.42
N LEU A 50 1.82 4.49 12.21
CA LEU A 50 2.94 5.36 11.90
C LEU A 50 2.47 6.64 11.21
N THR A 51 3.20 7.72 11.41
CA THR A 51 2.99 8.96 10.64
C THR A 51 3.62 8.81 9.26
N LEU A 52 2.82 8.97 8.21
CA LEU A 52 3.25 8.93 6.81
C LEU A 52 3.82 10.27 6.37
N TYR A 53 5.06 10.24 5.89
CA TYR A 53 5.75 11.36 5.26
C TYR A 53 6.18 11.02 3.83
N GLY A 54 6.15 12.02 2.95
CA GLY A 54 6.79 11.98 1.64
C GLY A 54 7.95 12.96 1.59
N LEU A 55 9.07 12.60 0.98
CA LEU A 55 10.21 13.49 0.73
C LEU A 55 10.52 13.46 -0.77
N ASN A 56 10.62 14.63 -1.39
CA ASN A 56 10.64 14.74 -2.84
C ASN A 56 11.90 15.47 -3.33
N TYR A 57 12.89 14.66 -3.71
CA TYR A 57 14.15 15.14 -4.28
C TYR A 57 14.06 15.36 -5.79
N THR A 58 12.94 15.02 -6.42
CA THR A 58 12.72 15.20 -7.85
C THR A 58 12.61 16.68 -8.24
N ASP A 59 12.49 16.94 -9.54
CA ASP A 59 12.51 18.30 -10.06
C ASP A 59 11.19 19.05 -9.85
N LEU A 60 10.07 18.35 -9.70
CA LEU A 60 8.75 18.97 -9.61
C LEU A 60 7.99 18.52 -8.37
N TYR A 61 6.98 19.31 -8.00
CA TYR A 61 5.98 18.99 -6.98
C TYR A 61 5.31 17.63 -7.22
N ILE A 62 4.92 16.94 -6.15
CA ILE A 62 4.03 15.78 -6.20
C ILE A 62 2.71 16.20 -5.55
N ASP A 63 1.65 16.16 -6.34
CA ASP A 63 0.34 16.66 -5.95
C ASP A 63 -0.33 15.70 -4.97
N SER A 64 -0.33 14.40 -5.22
CA SER A 64 -0.75 13.44 -4.19
C SER A 64 0.05 12.16 -4.27
N PHE A 65 0.13 11.46 -3.15
CA PHE A 65 0.69 10.12 -3.09
C PHE A 65 -0.08 9.23 -2.13
N SER A 66 0.07 7.92 -2.28
CA SER A 66 -0.50 6.93 -1.39
C SER A 66 0.40 5.71 -1.25
N VAL A 67 0.37 5.09 -0.09
CA VAL A 67 1.04 3.82 0.20
C VAL A 67 -0.03 2.77 0.46
N SER A 68 -0.07 1.73 -0.37
CA SER A 68 -1.08 0.66 -0.29
C SER A 68 -2.54 1.16 -0.20
N GLY A 69 -2.83 2.32 -0.80
CA GLY A 69 -4.15 2.97 -0.80
C GLY A 69 -4.35 4.00 0.31
N ILE A 70 -3.48 4.06 1.32
CA ILE A 70 -3.50 5.10 2.36
C ILE A 70 -2.90 6.39 1.80
N GLY A 71 -3.69 7.46 1.76
CA GLY A 71 -3.29 8.75 1.19
C GLY A 71 -2.33 9.52 2.11
N GLY A 72 -1.29 10.11 1.53
CA GLY A 72 -0.41 11.07 2.20
C GLY A 72 -0.72 12.51 1.81
N ALA A 73 -0.05 13.48 2.46
CA ALA A 73 -0.16 14.89 2.11
C ALA A 73 0.60 15.19 0.80
N ASN A 74 0.34 16.35 0.21
CA ASN A 74 1.09 16.79 -0.97
C ASN A 74 2.59 16.96 -0.63
N ILE A 75 3.47 16.73 -1.60
CA ILE A 75 4.92 16.71 -1.35
C ILE A 75 5.63 17.86 -2.09
N PRO A 76 6.03 18.94 -1.39
CA PRO A 76 6.86 19.97 -1.98
C PRO A 76 8.24 19.43 -2.37
N VAL A 77 8.86 20.05 -3.35
CA VAL A 77 10.27 19.80 -3.73
C VAL A 77 11.15 20.10 -2.51
N SER A 78 11.86 19.12 -1.95
CA SER A 78 12.64 19.28 -0.71
C SER A 78 13.80 20.27 -0.88
N SER A 79 14.09 21.12 0.11
CA SER A 79 15.29 21.97 0.18
C SER A 79 16.34 21.34 1.11
N PRO A 80 17.53 21.95 1.30
CA PRO A 80 18.53 21.44 2.24
C PRO A 80 18.08 21.41 3.70
N THR A 81 17.00 22.11 4.04
CA THR A 81 16.54 22.34 5.42
C THR A 81 15.05 22.04 5.63
N ALA A 82 14.29 21.74 4.58
CA ALA A 82 12.83 21.57 4.66
C ALA A 82 12.29 20.73 3.50
N GLY A 83 11.01 20.37 3.58
CA GLY A 83 10.24 19.91 2.42
C GLY A 83 10.02 18.40 2.34
N SER A 84 9.71 17.79 3.48
CA SER A 84 8.79 16.67 3.44
C SER A 84 7.34 17.16 3.25
N SER A 85 6.43 16.23 3.01
CA SER A 85 4.99 16.44 3.12
C SER A 85 4.60 16.82 4.56
N GLY A 86 3.41 17.38 4.74
CA GLY A 86 2.77 17.28 6.05
C GLY A 86 2.67 15.81 6.48
N GLY A 87 2.83 15.54 7.78
CA GLY A 87 2.63 14.18 8.31
C GLY A 87 1.15 13.82 8.27
N VAL A 88 0.81 12.67 7.72
CA VAL A 88 -0.56 12.12 7.77
C VAL A 88 -0.56 10.89 8.66
N CYS A 89 -1.50 10.85 9.60
CA CYS A 89 -1.59 9.73 10.53
C CYS A 89 -1.96 8.41 9.86
N CYS A 90 -1.61 7.36 10.60
CA CYS A 90 -2.31 6.10 10.67
C CYS A 90 -1.93 5.14 9.53
N MET A 91 -0.66 5.16 9.13
CA MET A 91 -0.09 4.13 8.27
C MET A 91 0.16 2.88 9.13
N PRO A 92 -0.56 1.76 8.91
CA PRO A 92 -0.38 0.58 9.73
C PRO A 92 1.01 -0.04 9.48
N TRP A 93 1.65 -0.45 10.56
CA TRP A 93 2.84 -1.29 10.55
C TRP A 93 2.62 -2.49 11.45
N TYR A 94 3.12 -3.64 11.03
CA TYR A 94 3.00 -4.90 11.74
C TYR A 94 4.38 -5.26 12.29
N PRO A 95 4.64 -5.06 13.60
CA PRO A 95 5.89 -5.47 14.21
C PRO A 95 6.19 -6.95 13.94
N GLY A 96 7.46 -7.28 13.70
CA GLY A 96 7.89 -8.63 13.36
C GLY A 96 7.58 -9.08 11.92
N ALA A 97 7.04 -8.21 11.06
CA ALA A 97 6.81 -8.55 9.67
C ALA A 97 8.11 -8.99 8.96
N ALA A 98 8.04 -10.10 8.23
CA ALA A 98 9.18 -10.68 7.54
C ALA A 98 9.59 -9.83 6.33
N LEU A 99 10.82 -9.29 6.36
CA LEU A 99 11.39 -8.50 5.27
C LEU A 99 12.07 -9.41 4.23
N PRO A 100 12.11 -9.02 2.94
CA PRO A 100 11.59 -7.76 2.41
C PRO A 100 10.09 -7.82 2.06
N ILE A 101 9.38 -6.72 2.24
CA ILE A 101 7.93 -6.63 1.97
C ILE A 101 7.68 -5.75 0.74
N PRO A 102 6.98 -6.25 -0.29
CA PRO A 102 6.57 -5.41 -1.42
C PRO A 102 5.43 -4.48 -1.00
N ILE A 103 5.59 -3.19 -1.24
CA ILE A 103 4.57 -2.17 -0.97
C ILE A 103 4.32 -1.35 -2.23
N LYS A 104 3.03 -1.14 -2.55
CA LYS A 104 2.64 -0.32 -3.68
C LYS A 104 2.63 1.15 -3.30
N VAL A 105 3.47 1.94 -3.95
CA VAL A 105 3.45 3.40 -3.89
C VAL A 105 2.75 3.92 -5.15
N SER A 106 1.87 4.90 -5.01
CA SER A 106 1.23 5.56 -6.15
C SER A 106 1.24 7.07 -5.95
N TRP A 107 1.39 7.84 -7.03
CA TRP A 107 1.45 9.30 -6.97
C TRP A 107 0.96 9.96 -8.26
N THR A 108 0.75 11.28 -8.20
CA THR A 108 0.47 12.14 -9.35
C THR A 108 1.04 13.53 -9.11
N ARG A 109 1.36 14.24 -10.20
CA ARG A 109 1.87 15.63 -10.16
C ARG A 109 0.85 16.65 -10.64
N ASP A 110 -0.16 16.20 -11.38
CA ASP A 110 -1.09 17.05 -12.12
C ASP A 110 -2.56 16.60 -12.01
N ASN A 111 -2.84 15.56 -11.20
CA ASN A 111 -4.12 14.87 -11.08
C ASN A 111 -4.70 14.33 -12.40
N LYS A 112 -3.90 14.27 -13.46
CA LYS A 112 -4.29 13.73 -14.77
C LYS A 112 -3.62 12.40 -15.04
N ARG A 113 -2.37 12.25 -14.63
CA ARG A 113 -1.62 10.99 -14.75
C ARG A 113 -1.27 10.45 -13.39
N ARG A 114 -1.69 9.21 -13.11
CA ARG A 114 -1.35 8.49 -11.89
C ARG A 114 -0.31 7.43 -12.21
N CYS A 115 0.81 7.50 -11.51
CA CYS A 115 1.89 6.54 -11.59
C CYS A 115 1.87 5.63 -10.37
N GLU A 116 2.31 4.39 -10.54
CA GLU A 116 2.46 3.41 -9.47
C GLU A 116 3.72 2.56 -9.65
N LYS A 117 4.32 2.20 -8.53
CA LYS A 117 5.52 1.35 -8.46
C LYS A 117 5.46 0.50 -7.19
N GLU A 118 5.88 -0.75 -7.31
CA GLU A 118 6.13 -1.59 -6.16
C GLU A 118 7.54 -1.32 -5.63
N VAL A 119 7.64 -1.10 -4.33
CA VAL A 119 8.88 -0.73 -3.63
C VAL A 119 9.05 -1.70 -2.47
N MET A 120 10.26 -2.23 -2.31
CA MET A 120 10.56 -3.18 -1.24
C MET A 120 10.93 -2.42 0.04
N ILE A 121 10.26 -2.72 1.14
CA ILE A 121 10.78 -2.41 2.47
C ILE A 121 11.83 -3.46 2.78
N THR A 122 13.08 -3.06 2.87
CA THR A 122 14.22 -3.97 3.11
C THR A 122 14.81 -3.83 4.51
N GLY A 123 14.41 -2.78 5.25
CA GLY A 123 14.92 -2.47 6.59
C GLY A 123 16.21 -1.64 6.55
N PRO A 124 16.84 -1.42 7.72
CA PRO A 124 16.43 -1.89 9.04
C PRO A 124 15.12 -1.24 9.50
N VAL A 125 14.39 -1.93 10.37
CA VAL A 125 13.23 -1.37 11.09
C VAL A 125 13.69 -1.10 12.51
N PRO A 126 13.61 0.14 13.02
CA PRO A 126 14.00 0.45 14.39
C PRO A 126 13.06 -0.26 15.39
N PRO A 127 13.48 -0.47 16.64
CA PRO A 127 12.64 -1.16 17.63
C PRO A 127 11.33 -0.43 17.92
N ASN A 128 11.29 0.91 17.83
CA ASN A 128 10.09 1.70 18.12
C ASN A 128 9.74 2.66 16.97
N PRO A 129 9.40 2.18 15.76
CA PRO A 129 9.16 3.09 14.64
C PRO A 129 7.92 3.95 14.93
N GLU A 130 8.02 5.25 14.65
CA GLU A 130 6.92 6.22 14.78
C GLU A 130 6.48 6.78 13.41
N ASN A 131 7.36 6.67 12.41
CA ASN A 131 7.18 7.31 11.11
C ASN A 131 7.44 6.33 9.97
N PHE A 132 6.69 6.50 8.89
CA PHE A 132 6.84 5.80 7.61
C PHE A 132 7.14 6.84 6.54
N ALA A 133 8.35 6.83 5.98
CA ALA A 133 8.78 7.84 5.02
C ALA A 133 8.98 7.26 3.63
N VAL A 134 8.45 7.95 2.63
CA VAL A 134 8.62 7.61 1.21
C VAL A 134 9.51 8.66 0.55
N HIS A 135 10.66 8.24 0.04
CA HIS A 135 11.66 9.11 -0.57
C HIS A 135 11.62 8.97 -2.09
N PHE A 136 11.31 10.05 -2.81
CA PHE A 136 11.32 10.10 -4.27
C PHE A 136 12.62 10.73 -4.78
N PHE A 137 13.46 9.93 -5.44
CA PHE A 137 14.80 10.36 -5.88
C PHE A 137 14.82 10.90 -7.32
N PRO A 138 15.82 11.74 -7.68
CA PRO A 138 15.88 12.40 -8.99
C PRO A 138 15.95 11.45 -10.18
N ASP A 139 16.49 10.25 -9.98
CA ASP A 139 16.64 9.18 -10.97
C ASP A 139 15.39 8.27 -11.08
N GLY A 140 14.33 8.55 -10.32
CA GLY A 140 13.08 7.76 -10.31
C GLY A 140 13.12 6.52 -9.41
N HIS A 141 14.18 6.36 -8.63
CA HIS A 141 14.20 5.42 -7.53
C HIS A 141 13.33 5.91 -6.36
N ILE A 142 12.74 4.97 -5.64
CA ILE A 142 11.91 5.24 -4.46
C ILE A 142 12.41 4.35 -3.33
N GLU A 143 12.61 4.94 -2.14
CA GLU A 143 12.87 4.19 -0.91
C GLU A 143 11.75 4.39 0.08
N ILE A 144 11.56 3.37 0.90
CA ILE A 144 10.73 3.43 2.08
C ILE A 144 11.63 3.20 3.29
N GLU A 145 11.50 4.05 4.30
CA GLU A 145 12.14 3.86 5.60
C GLU A 145 11.15 4.01 6.74
N LEU A 146 11.42 3.29 7.83
CA LEU A 146 10.72 3.43 9.10
C LEU A 146 11.67 4.07 10.10
N THR A 147 11.22 5.08 10.83
CA THR A 147 12.09 5.86 11.72
C THR A 147 11.42 6.13 13.07
N GLU A 148 12.22 6.11 14.14
CA GLU A 148 11.81 6.57 15.48
C GLU A 148 11.60 8.08 15.48
N GLY A 149 12.58 8.85 15.01
CA GLY A 149 12.48 10.30 14.86
C GLY A 149 11.89 10.74 13.53
N TYR A 150 11.73 12.05 13.38
CA TYR A 150 11.35 12.64 12.10
C TYR A 150 12.30 12.20 10.97
N PRO A 151 11.77 11.82 9.78
CA PRO A 151 12.60 11.29 8.70
C PRO A 151 13.70 12.25 8.25
N GLU A 152 14.91 11.74 8.10
CA GLU A 152 16.06 12.56 7.71
C GLU A 152 16.09 12.83 6.20
N LEU A 153 16.65 13.99 5.83
CA LEU A 153 16.92 14.27 4.43
C LEU A 153 18.08 13.41 3.93
N LYS A 154 17.80 12.52 2.98
CA LYS A 154 18.81 11.70 2.29
C LYS A 154 19.63 12.50 1.30
N LEU A 155 19.03 13.53 0.70
CA LEU A 155 19.71 14.47 -0.18
C LEU A 155 19.42 15.91 0.25
N ARG A 156 20.46 16.74 0.27
CA ARG A 156 20.36 18.18 0.55
C ARG A 156 20.55 18.95 -0.74
N LEU A 157 19.46 19.14 -1.47
CA LEU A 157 19.46 19.78 -2.79
C LEU A 157 18.81 21.16 -2.71
N GLU A 158 19.46 22.16 -3.31
CA GLU A 158 18.85 23.47 -3.52
C GLU A 158 17.59 23.37 -4.38
N ARG A 159 16.67 24.32 -4.22
CA ARG A 159 15.45 24.42 -5.03
C ARG A 159 15.18 25.86 -5.43
N PHE A 160 14.64 26.06 -6.62
CA PHE A 160 14.14 27.35 -7.06
C PHE A 160 12.88 27.77 -6.29
N SER A 161 11.94 26.85 -6.07
CA SER A 161 10.72 27.08 -5.31
C SER A 161 10.22 25.78 -4.66
N ALA A 162 9.14 25.85 -3.88
CA ALA A 162 8.53 24.65 -3.30
C ALA A 162 7.91 23.71 -4.36
N THR A 163 7.70 24.18 -5.59
CA THR A 163 7.10 23.40 -6.67
C THR A 163 8.10 22.98 -7.74
N GLN A 164 9.28 23.60 -7.77
CA GLN A 164 10.28 23.42 -8.83
C GLN A 164 11.70 23.42 -8.27
N ARG A 165 12.51 22.47 -8.71
CA ARG A 165 13.93 22.35 -8.38
C ARG A 165 14.75 23.42 -9.09
N LYS A 166 14.48 23.63 -10.37
CA LYS A 166 15.20 24.56 -11.25
C LYS A 166 14.24 25.64 -11.76
N GLU A 167 14.77 26.82 -12.09
CA GLU A 167 13.99 27.88 -12.76
C GLU A 167 13.47 27.44 -14.14
N SER A 168 14.26 26.66 -14.86
CA SER A 168 13.88 26.02 -16.13
C SER A 168 14.59 24.67 -16.30
N GLY A 169 14.12 23.83 -17.24
CA GLY A 169 14.74 22.52 -17.51
C GLY A 169 14.50 21.46 -16.42
N ASN A 170 13.37 21.54 -15.73
CA ASN A 170 12.91 20.49 -14.80
C ASN A 170 12.53 19.22 -15.58
N VAL A 171 12.89 18.05 -15.04
CA VAL A 171 12.69 16.74 -15.69
C VAL A 171 11.73 15.88 -14.87
N VAL A 172 10.84 15.16 -15.56
CA VAL A 172 9.96 14.14 -14.96
C VAL A 172 10.32 12.78 -15.55
N LEU A 173 10.76 11.86 -14.71
CA LEU A 173 11.14 10.50 -15.11
C LEU A 173 10.06 9.45 -14.78
N ASP A 174 8.93 9.87 -14.21
CA ASP A 174 7.92 8.97 -13.65
C ASP A 174 7.47 7.87 -14.65
N GLU A 175 7.18 8.22 -15.91
CA GLU A 175 6.76 7.25 -16.94
C GLU A 175 7.88 6.31 -17.42
N GLN A 176 9.15 6.64 -17.14
CA GLN A 176 10.30 5.79 -17.48
C GLN A 176 10.56 4.74 -16.41
N VAL A 177 10.15 5.01 -15.17
CA VAL A 177 10.52 4.20 -13.98
C VAL A 177 9.33 3.58 -13.26
N ALA A 178 8.10 3.87 -13.70
CA ALA A 178 6.86 3.44 -13.07
C ALA A 178 5.76 3.20 -14.12
N ARG A 179 4.70 2.48 -13.72
CA ARG A 179 3.52 2.30 -14.57
C ARG A 179 2.58 3.49 -14.37
N CYS A 180 2.27 4.20 -15.45
CA CYS A 180 1.41 5.38 -15.38
C CYS A 180 0.15 5.22 -16.25
N LYS A 181 -0.98 5.72 -15.76
CA LYS A 181 -2.25 5.73 -16.48
C LYS A 181 -2.99 7.05 -16.30
N ASN A 182 -3.89 7.36 -17.23
CA ASN A 182 -4.78 8.50 -17.08
C ASN A 182 -5.76 8.25 -15.94
N VAL A 183 -6.02 9.26 -15.12
CA VAL A 183 -6.93 9.15 -13.96
C VAL A 183 -8.37 8.84 -14.39
N ASN A 184 -8.79 9.26 -15.59
CA ASN A 184 -10.17 9.12 -16.10
C ASN A 184 -10.44 7.84 -16.93
N GLN A 185 -9.56 6.83 -16.88
CA GLN A 185 -9.75 5.55 -17.62
C GLN A 185 -9.97 4.37 -16.67
N GLN A 186 -10.79 4.56 -15.63
CA GLN A 186 -11.25 3.46 -14.76
C GLN A 186 -12.37 2.66 -15.43
#